data_AF-A0A5X9FLX2-F1
#
_entry.id   AF-A0A5X9FLX2-F1
#
_cell.length_a   1.000
_cell.length_b   1.000
_cell.length_c   1.000
_cell.angle_alpha   90.00
_cell.angle_beta   90.00
_cell.angle_gamma   90.00
#
_symmetry.space_group_name_H-M   'P 1'
#
loop_
_entity.id
_entity.type
_entity.pdbx_description
1 polymer ?
#
loop_
_entity_poly.entity_id
_entity_poly.type
_entity_poly.pdbx_seq_one_letter_code
_entity_poly.pdbx_strand_id
1 'polypeptide(L)' 'MALRTKVKYGLSAAMLALIAAGASAPQLLDQFLQEREGNTLVAVRDNGGVWSVCRGVTRIDGKPVVKGQRL' A
#
# COMPACT_ATOMS: atom_id res chain seq x y z
N MET A 1 -30.65 9.99 25.13
CA MET A 1 -30.14 9.94 23.75
C MET A 1 -28.68 9.53 23.82
N ALA A 2 -28.36 8.24 23.63
CA ALA A 2 -26.99 7.74 23.75
C ALA A 2 -26.17 8.19 22.54
N LEU A 3 -25.10 8.95 22.78
CA LEU A 3 -24.10 9.29 21.77
C LEU A 3 -23.43 8.00 21.30
N ARG A 4 -23.83 7.51 20.12
CA ARG A 4 -23.04 6.53 19.38
C ARG A 4 -21.80 7.25 18.85
N THR A 5 -20.71 7.22 19.61
CA THR A 5 -19.39 7.47 19.05
C THR A 5 -19.16 6.39 17.99
N LYS A 6 -19.33 6.74 16.70
CA LYS A 6 -18.82 5.90 15.62
C LYS A 6 -17.35 5.72 15.94
N VAL A 7 -16.93 4.52 16.32
CA VAL A 7 -15.53 4.21 16.41
C VAL A 7 -14.99 4.38 15.00
N LYS A 8 -14.32 5.51 14.75
CA LYS A 8 -13.57 5.76 13.53
C LYS A 8 -12.31 4.93 13.69
N TYR A 9 -12.42 3.63 13.51
CA TYR A 9 -11.24 2.79 13.36
C TYR A 9 -10.45 3.43 12.20
N GLY A 10 -9.19 3.81 12.42
CA GLY A 10 -8.32 4.34 11.36
C GLY A 10 -7.96 3.29 10.30
N LEU A 11 -8.73 2.21 10.22
CA LEU A 11 -8.49 1.01 9.44
C LEU A 11 -9.70 0.80 8.51
N SER A 12 -9.42 0.35 7.30
CA SER A 12 -10.45 0.07 6.31
C SER A 12 -11.34 -1.12 6.71
N ALA A 13 -12.48 -1.28 6.01
CA ALA A 13 -13.32 -2.47 6.17
C ALA A 13 -12.58 -3.77 5.81
N ALA A 14 -11.70 -3.74 4.80
CA ALA A 14 -10.90 -4.90 4.40
C ALA A 14 -9.92 -5.31 5.50
N MET A 15 -9.27 -4.32 6.13
CA MET A 15 -8.37 -4.56 7.25
C MET A 15 -9.10 -5.16 8.46
N LEU A 16 -10.28 -4.64 8.80
CA LEU A 16 -11.10 -5.18 9.88
C LEU A 16 -11.55 -6.63 9.61
N ALA A 17 -11.87 -6.95 8.36
CA ALA A 17 -12.23 -8.31 7.96
C ALA A 17 -11.03 -9.28 8.11
N LEU A 18 -9.82 -8.88 7.72
CA LEU A 18 -8.62 -9.70 7.89
C LEU A 18 -8.28 -9.94 9.36
N ILE A 19 -8.42 -8.92 10.21
CA ILE A 19 -8.24 -9.06 11.66
C ILE A 19 -9.26 -10.07 12.22
N ALA A 20 -10.53 -9.93 11.86
CA ALA A 20 -11.59 -10.84 12.31
C ALA A 20 -11.38 -12.29 11.81
N ALA A 21 -10.78 -12.46 10.63
CA ALA A 21 -10.41 -13.76 10.07
C ALA A 21 -9.14 -14.37 10.69
N GLY A 22 -8.45 -13.68 11.60
CA GLY A 22 -7.21 -14.15 12.22
C GLY A 22 -6.02 -14.15 11.25
N ALA A 23 -6.00 -13.23 10.28
CA ALA A 23 -4.91 -13.12 9.33
C ALA A 23 -3.56 -12.87 10.03
N SER A 24 -2.50 -13.43 9.47
CA SER A 24 -1.14 -13.27 10.01
C SER A 24 -0.61 -11.85 9.82
N ALA A 25 0.42 -11.48 10.59
CA ALA A 25 1.04 -10.15 10.51
C ALA A 25 1.52 -9.75 9.09
N PRO A 26 2.15 -10.65 8.29
CA PRO A 26 2.51 -10.33 6.91
C PRO A 26 1.29 -9.99 6.03
N GLN A 27 0.18 -10.72 6.18
CA GLN A 27 -1.03 -10.48 5.39
C GLN A 27 -1.70 -9.14 5.72
N LEU A 28 -1.71 -8.77 7.00
CA LEU A 28 -2.20 -7.47 7.44
C LEU A 28 -1.30 -6.34 6.92
N LEU A 29 0.02 -6.51 6.98
CA LEU A 29 0.97 -5.54 6.44
C LEU A 29 0.79 -5.37 4.93
N ASP A 30 0.63 -6.46 4.18
CA ASP A 30 0.40 -6.41 2.75
C ASP A 30 -0.88 -5.66 2.37
N GLN A 31 -1.98 -5.90 3.10
CA GLN A 31 -3.23 -5.17 2.90
C GLN A 31 -3.04 -3.68 3.21
N PHE A 32 -2.32 -3.35 4.29
CA PHE A 32 -2.07 -1.96 4.67
C PHE A 32 -1.25 -1.23 3.60
N LEU A 33 -0.16 -1.83 3.14
CA LEU A 33 0.66 -1.29 2.07
C LEU A 33 -0.15 -1.13 0.77
N GLN A 34 -0.99 -2.11 0.45
CA GLN A 34 -1.88 -2.02 -0.71
C GLN A 34 -2.84 -0.83 -0.64
N GLU A 35 -3.37 -0.50 0.54
CA GLU A 35 -4.29 0.64 0.70
C GLU A 35 -3.58 1.99 0.69
N ARG A 36 -2.36 2.05 1.21
CA ARG A 36 -1.62 3.31 1.37
C ARG A 36 -0.78 3.66 0.15
N GLU A 37 -0.16 2.67 -0.45
CA GLU A 37 0.80 2.83 -1.55
C GLU A 37 0.22 2.33 -2.89
N GLY A 38 -0.76 1.43 -2.84
CA GLY A 38 -1.27 0.76 -4.04
C GLY A 38 -0.25 -0.23 -4.62
N ASN A 39 -0.53 -0.71 -5.82
CA ASN A 39 0.44 -1.44 -6.62
C ASN A 39 0.38 -0.92 -8.06
N THR A 40 1.18 0.10 -8.35
CA THR A 40 1.22 0.70 -9.70
C THR A 40 2.20 -0.10 -10.55
N LEU A 41 1.69 -0.80 -11.57
CA LEU A 41 2.52 -1.52 -12.54
C LEU A 41 3.27 -0.58 -13.51
N VAL A 42 3.14 0.74 -13.34
CA VAL A 42 3.78 1.77 -14.14
C VAL A 42 4.65 2.62 -13.23
N ALA A 43 5.88 2.89 -13.64
CA ALA A 43 6.79 3.73 -12.89
C ALA A 43 6.23 5.16 -12.72
N VAL A 44 6.21 5.63 -11.47
CA VAL A 44 5.82 6.98 -11.05
C VAL A 44 7.05 7.70 -10.52
N ARG A 45 7.09 9.03 -10.69
CA ARG A 45 8.16 9.86 -10.14
C ARG A 45 7.73 10.41 -8.80
N ASP A 46 8.58 10.26 -7.78
CA ASP A 46 8.37 10.88 -6.49
C ASP A 46 8.73 12.39 -6.50
N ASN A 47 8.45 13.07 -5.39
CA ASN A 47 8.79 14.50 -5.23
C ASN A 47 10.31 14.77 -5.16
N GLY A 48 11.13 13.76 -4.88
CA GLY A 48 12.59 13.82 -4.91
C GLY A 48 13.18 13.64 -6.31
N GLY A 49 12.34 13.35 -7.30
CA GLY A 49 12.73 13.17 -8.69
C GLY A 49 13.16 11.74 -9.04
N VAL A 50 13.05 10.77 -8.13
CA VAL A 50 13.38 9.36 -8.32
C VAL A 50 12.17 8.63 -8.91
N TRP A 51 12.45 7.73 -9.86
CA TRP A 51 11.42 6.87 -10.43
C TRP A 51 11.30 5.58 -9.62
N SER A 52 10.07 5.20 -9.31
CA SER A 52 9.75 3.95 -8.63
C SER A 52 8.54 3.26 -9.25
N VAL A 53 8.52 1.92 -9.23
CA VAL A 53 7.37 1.09 -9.65
C VAL A 53 6.87 0.24 -8.48
N CYS A 54 5.61 -0.22 -8.56
CA CYS A 54 4.96 -1.00 -7.51
C CYS A 54 4.96 -0.27 -6.17
N ARG A 55 5.48 -0.89 -5.11
CA ARG A 55 5.59 -0.36 -3.73
C ARG A 55 6.97 0.27 -3.50
N GLY A 56 7.31 1.29 -4.29
CA GLY A 56 8.56 2.04 -4.11
C GLY A 56 9.83 1.35 -4.62
N VAL A 57 9.73 0.40 -5.56
CA VAL A 57 10.92 -0.26 -6.16
C VAL A 57 11.64 0.75 -7.07
N THR A 58 12.87 1.13 -6.71
CA THR A 58 13.68 2.11 -7.46
C THR A 58 14.76 1.48 -8.33
N ARG A 59 15.00 0.17 -8.17
CA ARG A 59 15.96 -0.60 -8.98
C ARG A 59 15.40 -1.97 -9.36
N ILE A 60 15.62 -2.37 -10.60
CA ILE A 60 15.29 -3.70 -11.14
C ILE A 60 16.56 -4.23 -11.80
N ASP A 61 16.99 -5.44 -11.43
CA ASP A 61 18.24 -6.06 -11.93
C ASP A 61 19.47 -5.13 -11.81
N GLY A 62 19.55 -4.38 -10.71
CA GLY A 62 20.63 -3.42 -10.44
C GLY A 62 20.54 -2.10 -11.21
N LYS A 63 19.63 -1.98 -12.19
CA LYS A 63 19.43 -0.75 -12.98
C LYS A 63 18.36 0.15 -12.35
N PRO A 64 18.54 1.48 -12.37
CA PRO A 64 17.50 2.41 -11.91
C PRO A 64 16.23 2.26 -12.72
N VAL A 65 15.08 2.40 -12.05
CA VAL A 65 13.79 2.46 -12.74
C VAL A 65 13.73 3.74 -13.57
N VAL A 66 13.12 3.67 -14.76
CA VAL A 66 12.99 4.80 -15.69
C VAL A 66 11.54 5.12 -16.02
N LYS A 67 11.30 6.34 -16.53
CA LYS A 67 9.97 6.80 -16.94
C LYS A 67 9.30 5.80 -17.88
N GLY A 68 8.08 5.39 -17.56
CA GLY A 68 7.27 4.50 -18.39
C GLY A 68 7.62 3.01 -18.27
N GLN A 69 8.57 2.64 -17.40
CA GLN A 69 8.87 1.24 -17.13
C GLN A 69 7.68 0.55 -16.47
N ARG A 70 7.40 -0.68 -16.91
CA ARG A 70 6.31 -1.52 -16.42
C ARG A 70 6.81 -2.89 -15.99
N LEU A 71 6.07 -3.49 -15.05
CA LEU A 71 6.21 -4.88 -14.61
C LEU A 71 4.95 -5.66 -14.98
#